data_AF-A0A523GJR1-F1
#
_entry.id   AF-A0A523GJR1-F1
#
_cell.length_a   1.000
_cell.length_b   1.000
_cell.length_c   1.000
_cell.angle_alpha   90.00
_cell.angle_beta   90.00
_cell.angle_gamma   90.00
#
_symmetry.space_group_name_H-M   'P 1'
#
loop_
_entity.id
_entity.type
_entity.pdbx_description
1 polymer ?
#
loop_
_entity_poly.entity_id
_entity_poly.type
_entity_poly.pdbx_seq_one_letter_code
_entity_poly.pdbx_strand_id
1 'polypeptide(L)'
;MRPANATISVSALVLFCAGLWAGCDSGFSGDPFENQPPNTSLSVRDTSLVDNLEGADRFTSTVYITWSGDDPDGFVQSYEIRFYDELEKLGPEDGWSATTSTDSLVLLPIPRGEREANIAFEVRAIDDLGAKDPTPARTVFPIENGPPSIRFSPFDLPPDTTFSVISAAWTASDPEGAANIRAIQIGLNDSLNLVDLPFNTEFITLTGQIDINDASQVEVDARVYLGRGYTPSDIFIPGLKLNAVNTLYIRAVDATDTTSTLERISWYTKKQTSEVLYVDDFRTTDSPTLAAYHLNLLREYLPAGAPIDLWTITTPFVTGSAGLVPRSDQLPPNANPTVRQMLAQFKYIYWMSTNTTVSQTGDNLPFVAGVMDIFFGNGGKLMVHSPIALPPSPDDNLGNAAILLLPLTDLITFPEGLRSSLRLFQNAPVDPLVVTLPGTGEPMPALVASATLLSTLPYVVGGSDVLPIYSAAYRAISSAGSLVDWDGPTTIASISTDQRVGLFALPMINSFSGQEVLIGADGDTAAPRRAIHLMLESLGFPK
;
A
#
# COMPACT_ATOMS: atom_id res chain seq x y z
N MET A 1 57.11 86.42 41.81
CA MET A 1 56.56 87.07 43.01
C MET A 1 55.06 86.85 43.02
N ARG A 2 54.47 86.69 44.22
CA ARG A 2 53.05 86.84 44.61
C ARG A 2 52.13 87.63 43.63
N PRO A 3 50.78 87.57 43.79
CA PRO A 3 49.90 86.62 44.52
C PRO A 3 48.73 86.15 43.61
N ALA A 4 47.79 85.28 44.01
CA ALA A 4 46.59 85.60 44.82
C ALA A 4 45.84 84.34 45.26
N ASN A 5 45.25 84.45 46.45
CA ASN A 5 44.40 83.47 47.14
C ASN A 5 42.93 83.56 46.67
N ALA A 6 42.17 82.46 46.80
CA ALA A 6 40.81 82.49 47.35
C ALA A 6 40.38 81.09 47.85
N THR A 7 39.88 81.04 49.07
CA THR A 7 39.37 79.90 49.83
C THR A 7 37.84 80.01 49.89
N ILE A 8 37.06 78.97 49.53
CA ILE A 8 35.60 78.91 49.77
C ILE A 8 35.15 77.47 50.15
N SER A 9 34.25 77.41 51.12
CA SER A 9 33.73 76.29 51.95
C SER A 9 33.11 75.07 51.27
N VAL A 10 33.25 73.94 51.96
CA VAL A 10 32.67 72.58 51.73
C VAL A 10 31.13 72.50 51.90
N SER A 11 30.40 73.62 51.89
CA SER A 11 28.96 73.63 52.19
C SER A 11 28.03 73.72 50.96
N ALA A 12 28.56 73.62 49.73
CA ALA A 12 27.77 73.85 48.51
C ALA A 12 27.65 72.65 47.55
N LEU A 13 28.36 71.54 47.79
CA LEU A 13 28.32 70.37 46.89
C LEU A 13 27.35 69.24 47.35
N VAL A 14 26.79 69.36 48.55
CA VAL A 14 25.70 68.47 49.02
C VAL A 14 24.32 68.98 48.55
N LEU A 15 24.23 70.22 48.05
CA LEU A 15 22.96 70.85 47.65
C LEU A 15 22.57 70.69 46.17
N PHE A 16 23.42 70.08 45.32
CA PHE A 16 23.12 69.92 43.88
C PHE A 16 22.90 68.47 43.42
N CYS A 17 23.21 67.47 44.27
CA CYS A 17 22.88 66.05 44.02
C CYS A 17 21.62 65.57 44.75
N ALA A 18 20.99 66.40 45.59
CA ALA A 18 19.72 66.11 46.25
C ALA A 18 18.49 66.69 45.50
N GLY A 19 18.67 67.18 44.27
CA GLY A 19 17.62 67.85 43.47
C GLY A 19 16.97 66.99 42.38
N LEU A 20 17.34 65.71 42.24
CA LEU A 20 16.77 64.79 41.24
C LEU A 20 15.80 63.74 41.84
N TRP A 21 15.46 63.86 43.12
CA TRP A 21 14.48 62.99 43.81
C TRP A 21 13.17 63.71 44.16
N ALA A 22 12.87 64.81 43.47
CA ALA A 22 11.56 65.47 43.50
C ALA A 22 10.95 65.47 42.09
N GLY A 23 10.98 64.31 41.44
CA GLY A 23 10.11 64.00 40.32
C GLY A 23 8.86 63.32 40.87
N CYS A 24 7.78 64.09 41.00
CA CYS A 24 6.39 63.68 41.20
C CYS A 24 6.15 62.23 41.65
N ASP A 25 6.14 62.00 42.96
CA ASP A 25 5.23 61.00 43.51
C ASP A 25 3.84 61.65 43.54
N SER A 26 3.20 61.71 42.36
CA SER A 26 1.74 61.77 42.31
C SER A 26 1.24 60.34 42.52
N GLY A 27 1.58 59.76 43.66
CA GLY A 27 0.91 58.57 44.16
C GLY A 27 -0.56 58.95 44.23
N PHE A 28 -1.39 58.23 43.47
CA PHE A 28 -2.83 58.31 43.60
C PHE A 28 -3.16 58.03 45.08
N SER A 29 -3.38 59.08 45.87
CA SER A 29 -3.84 58.95 47.24
C SER A 29 -5.36 58.85 47.22
N GLY A 30 -5.83 57.63 47.05
CA GLY A 30 -7.18 57.21 47.38
C GLY A 30 -7.06 55.97 48.26
N ASP A 31 -8.00 55.80 49.20
CA ASP A 31 -8.21 54.47 49.77
C ASP A 31 -8.58 53.54 48.60
N PRO A 32 -8.02 52.31 48.52
CA PRO A 32 -8.46 51.34 47.52
C PRO A 32 -9.97 51.23 47.58
N PHE A 33 -10.63 51.36 46.43
CA PHE A 33 -12.06 51.07 46.36
C PHE A 33 -12.28 49.62 46.83
N GLU A 34 -13.40 49.38 47.51
CA GLU A 34 -13.79 48.03 47.88
C GLU A 34 -14.01 47.22 46.61
N ASN A 35 -13.31 46.08 46.48
CA ASN A 35 -13.32 45.26 45.27
C ASN A 35 -14.74 44.89 44.87
N GLN A 36 -15.12 45.23 43.64
CA GLN A 36 -16.39 44.84 43.05
C GLN A 36 -16.18 43.66 42.10
N PRO A 37 -17.13 42.70 42.04
CA PRO A 37 -16.99 41.60 41.10
C PRO A 37 -17.11 42.08 39.65
N PRO A 38 -16.42 41.42 38.70
CA PRO A 38 -16.50 41.75 37.29
C PRO A 38 -17.84 41.31 36.68
N ASN A 39 -18.16 41.82 35.49
CA ASN A 39 -19.27 41.37 34.65
C ASN A 39 -18.78 40.69 33.37
N THR A 40 -19.45 39.64 32.94
CA THR A 40 -19.11 38.87 31.73
C THR A 40 -20.18 39.02 30.66
N SER A 41 -19.75 39.16 29.41
CA SER A 41 -20.63 39.16 28.24
C SER A 41 -20.19 38.09 27.25
N LEU A 42 -21.15 37.41 26.63
CA LEU A 42 -20.91 36.35 25.65
C LEU A 42 -21.48 36.75 24.30
N SER A 43 -20.72 36.48 23.24
CA SER A 43 -21.12 36.68 21.84
C SER A 43 -20.75 35.46 21.01
N VAL A 44 -21.72 34.89 20.31
CA VAL A 44 -21.50 33.77 19.40
C VAL A 44 -21.25 34.33 18.01
N ARG A 45 -20.15 33.94 17.36
CA ARG A 45 -19.84 34.31 15.98
C ARG A 45 -19.72 33.04 15.14
N ASP A 46 -20.86 32.47 14.76
CA ASP A 46 -20.88 31.49 13.69
C ASP A 46 -21.51 32.14 12.44
N THR A 47 -20.86 31.98 11.29
CA THR A 47 -21.41 32.38 9.98
C THR A 47 -22.67 31.58 9.59
N SER A 48 -23.00 30.52 10.32
CA SER A 48 -24.26 29.77 10.22
C SER A 48 -25.44 30.37 11.00
N LEU A 49 -25.22 31.48 11.75
CA LEU A 49 -26.26 32.20 12.50
C LEU A 49 -27.25 32.90 11.56
N VAL A 50 -28.15 32.13 10.96
CA VAL A 50 -29.43 32.63 10.50
C VAL A 50 -30.36 32.58 11.71
N ASP A 51 -30.87 33.74 12.11
CA ASP A 51 -31.82 33.94 13.21
C ASP A 51 -33.08 33.04 13.05
N ASN A 52 -33.01 31.77 13.48
CA ASN A 52 -34.17 30.96 13.83
C ASN A 52 -33.78 29.72 14.64
N LEU A 53 -33.80 29.83 15.98
CA LEU A 53 -33.49 28.74 16.92
C LEU A 53 -34.71 27.85 17.25
N GLU A 54 -35.66 27.70 16.31
CA GLU A 54 -36.80 26.80 16.45
C GLU A 54 -36.90 25.84 15.26
N GLY A 55 -36.82 24.53 15.52
CA GLY A 55 -37.04 23.48 14.52
C GLY A 55 -35.75 22.95 13.86
N ALA A 56 -35.79 22.75 12.53
CA ALA A 56 -34.84 21.95 11.74
C ALA A 56 -33.45 22.59 11.50
N ASP A 57 -33.13 23.70 12.15
CA ASP A 57 -31.89 24.47 11.96
C ASP A 57 -31.00 24.37 13.22
N ARG A 58 -30.54 23.16 13.55
CA ARG A 58 -29.59 22.90 14.67
C ARG A 58 -28.14 23.12 14.23
N PHE A 59 -27.26 23.50 15.17
CA PHE A 59 -25.83 23.71 14.91
C PHE A 59 -25.08 22.39 14.73
N THR A 60 -23.95 22.39 14.01
CA THR A 60 -22.96 21.30 14.14
C THR A 60 -22.40 21.27 15.56
N SER A 61 -21.89 20.13 16.02
CA SER A 61 -21.36 20.03 17.39
C SER A 61 -20.10 20.86 17.63
N THR A 62 -19.46 21.40 16.59
CA THR A 62 -18.36 22.38 16.70
C THR A 62 -18.87 23.81 16.58
N VAL A 63 -18.60 24.67 17.57
CA VAL A 63 -19.04 26.07 17.63
C VAL A 63 -17.89 27.01 17.99
N TYR A 64 -17.79 28.17 17.33
CA TYR A 64 -16.86 29.24 17.69
C TYR A 64 -17.53 30.29 18.57
N ILE A 65 -17.01 30.47 19.78
CA ILE A 65 -17.60 31.31 20.83
C ILE A 65 -16.60 32.39 21.22
N THR A 66 -17.09 33.61 21.44
CA THR A 66 -16.30 34.74 21.93
C THR A 66 -16.93 35.31 23.21
N TRP A 67 -16.12 35.86 24.10
CA TRP A 67 -16.57 36.47 25.33
C TRP A 67 -15.68 37.65 25.72
N SER A 68 -16.21 38.52 26.57
CA SER A 68 -15.50 39.66 27.13
C SER A 68 -15.89 39.85 28.59
N GLY A 69 -15.05 40.54 29.34
CA GLY A 69 -15.35 40.90 30.72
C GLY A 69 -14.99 42.37 30.96
N ASP A 70 -15.72 42.98 31.88
CA ASP A 70 -15.53 44.37 32.32
C ASP A 70 -15.49 44.39 33.85
N ASP A 71 -14.53 45.11 34.40
CA ASP A 71 -14.32 45.20 35.85
C ASP A 71 -14.47 46.66 36.30
N PRO A 72 -15.41 46.98 37.22
CA PRO A 72 -15.73 48.37 37.56
C PRO A 72 -14.60 49.18 38.21
N ASP A 73 -13.68 48.51 38.89
CA ASP A 73 -12.64 49.11 39.73
C ASP A 73 -11.22 48.60 39.47
N GLY A 74 -11.05 47.65 38.55
CA GLY A 74 -9.76 47.10 38.16
C GLY A 74 -9.74 46.59 36.72
N PHE A 75 -9.19 45.39 36.53
CA PHE A 75 -9.18 44.73 35.22
C PHE A 75 -9.43 43.22 35.35
N VAL A 76 -10.02 42.64 34.31
CA VAL A 76 -10.20 41.19 34.23
C VAL A 76 -8.85 40.49 34.01
N GLN A 77 -8.46 39.65 34.95
CA GLN A 77 -7.22 38.88 34.92
C GLN A 77 -7.37 37.59 34.10
N SER A 78 -8.51 36.91 34.20
CA SER A 78 -8.76 35.64 33.50
C SER A 78 -10.24 35.31 33.39
N TYR A 79 -10.55 34.19 32.74
CA TYR A 79 -11.90 33.64 32.61
C TYR A 79 -11.91 32.19 33.08
N GLU A 80 -13.07 31.73 33.52
CA GLU A 80 -13.40 30.32 33.64
C GLU A 80 -14.53 29.99 32.66
N ILE A 81 -14.41 28.88 31.94
CA ILE A 81 -15.44 28.36 31.03
C ILE A 81 -15.89 26.97 31.47
N ARG A 82 -17.15 26.63 31.21
CA ARG A 82 -17.68 25.26 31.33
C ARG A 82 -18.79 25.00 30.33
N PHE A 83 -18.99 23.73 29.98
CA PHE A 83 -20.10 23.29 29.14
C PHE A 83 -20.58 21.91 29.57
N TYR A 84 -21.89 21.69 29.49
CA TYR A 84 -22.55 20.49 30.00
C TYR A 84 -23.94 20.32 29.37
N ASP A 85 -24.52 19.12 29.47
CA ASP A 85 -25.89 18.87 29.02
C ASP A 85 -26.86 19.74 29.85
N GLU A 86 -27.76 20.48 29.20
CA GLU A 86 -28.70 21.36 29.90
C GLU A 86 -29.56 20.64 30.95
N LEU A 87 -29.78 19.33 30.79
CA LEU A 87 -30.52 18.51 31.75
C LEU A 87 -29.67 18.06 32.95
N GLU A 88 -28.35 18.21 32.89
CA GLU A 88 -27.43 17.88 33.96
C GLU A 88 -27.50 18.90 35.10
N LYS A 89 -27.47 18.41 36.35
CA LYS A 89 -27.46 19.24 37.54
C LYS A 89 -26.04 19.35 38.09
N LEU A 90 -25.36 20.44 37.76
CA LEU A 90 -24.04 20.77 38.28
C LEU A 90 -24.13 21.69 39.51
N GLY A 91 -23.16 21.57 40.42
CA GLY A 91 -22.94 22.53 41.49
C GLY A 91 -22.36 23.86 40.98
N PRO A 92 -22.36 24.92 41.81
CA PRO A 92 -21.89 26.24 41.39
C PRO A 92 -20.42 26.29 40.95
N GLU A 93 -19.59 25.44 41.55
CA GLU A 93 -18.13 25.42 41.31
C GLU A 93 -17.66 24.20 40.51
N ASP A 94 -18.57 23.36 40.02
CA ASP A 94 -18.23 22.15 39.26
C ASP A 94 -17.97 22.47 37.78
N GLY A 95 -16.98 21.78 37.19
CA GLY A 95 -16.76 21.75 35.74
C GLY A 95 -16.04 22.95 35.11
N TRP A 96 -15.60 23.92 35.89
CA TRP A 96 -14.90 25.10 35.40
C TRP A 96 -13.46 24.81 34.94
N SER A 97 -13.09 25.37 33.80
CA SER A 97 -11.72 25.36 33.25
C SER A 97 -11.23 26.79 33.06
N ALA A 98 -10.07 27.12 33.63
CA ALA A 98 -9.49 28.46 33.53
C ALA A 98 -8.88 28.71 32.14
N THR A 99 -9.01 29.94 31.64
CA THR A 99 -8.43 30.40 30.39
C THR A 99 -8.15 31.90 30.44
N THR A 100 -7.14 32.37 29.72
CA THR A 100 -6.89 33.80 29.50
C THR A 100 -7.35 34.25 28.11
N SER A 101 -7.85 33.33 27.28
CA SER A 101 -8.40 33.64 25.97
C SER A 101 -9.78 34.28 26.10
N THR A 102 -10.16 35.06 25.09
CA THR A 102 -11.48 35.69 24.95
C THR A 102 -12.33 35.01 23.87
N ASP A 103 -11.83 33.92 23.29
CA ASP A 103 -12.49 33.14 22.26
C ASP A 103 -12.01 31.68 22.28
N SER A 104 -12.82 30.79 21.72
CA SER A 104 -12.45 29.40 21.48
C SER A 104 -13.33 28.74 20.42
N LEU A 105 -12.74 27.81 19.67
CA LEU A 105 -13.48 26.80 18.93
C LEU A 105 -13.71 25.61 19.86
N VAL A 106 -14.97 25.24 20.11
CA VAL A 106 -15.33 24.20 21.10
C VAL A 106 -16.11 23.09 20.39
N LEU A 107 -15.69 21.84 20.59
CA LEU A 107 -16.48 20.66 20.26
C LEU A 107 -17.39 20.35 21.44
N LEU A 108 -18.68 20.64 21.30
CA LEU A 108 -19.70 20.41 22.32
C LEU A 108 -20.09 18.93 22.33
N PRO A 109 -20.07 18.26 23.49
CA PRO A 109 -20.33 16.83 23.56
C PRO A 109 -21.80 16.53 23.28
N ILE A 110 -22.07 15.49 22.49
CA ILE A 110 -23.41 14.91 22.35
C ILE A 110 -23.41 13.58 23.11
N PRO A 111 -24.40 13.32 23.99
CA PRO A 111 -24.50 12.05 24.68
C PRO A 111 -24.48 10.86 23.71
N ARG A 112 -23.82 9.78 24.13
CA ARG A 112 -23.69 8.58 23.30
C ARG A 112 -25.06 8.00 22.96
N GLY A 113 -25.30 7.72 21.67
CA GLY A 113 -26.57 7.21 21.16
C GLY A 113 -27.61 8.28 20.87
N GLU A 114 -27.31 9.54 21.16
CA GLU A 114 -28.14 10.69 20.79
C GLU A 114 -27.57 11.36 19.54
N ARG A 115 -28.46 11.95 18.74
CA ARG A 115 -28.07 12.72 17.55
C ARG A 115 -28.21 14.22 17.76
N GLU A 116 -28.80 14.61 18.88
CA GLU A 116 -29.28 15.94 19.17
C GLU A 116 -29.03 16.20 20.64
N ALA A 117 -28.40 17.32 20.98
CA ALA A 117 -28.20 17.73 22.37
C ALA A 117 -28.37 19.23 22.56
N ASN A 118 -28.81 19.65 23.74
CA ASN A 118 -28.85 21.06 24.13
C ASN A 118 -27.73 21.28 25.15
N ILE A 119 -26.64 21.90 24.72
CA ILE A 119 -25.45 22.07 25.56
C ILE A 119 -25.43 23.48 26.11
N ALA A 120 -25.47 23.61 27.43
CA ALA A 120 -25.28 24.87 28.12
C ALA A 120 -23.79 25.21 28.09
N PHE A 121 -23.45 26.42 27.67
CA PHE A 121 -22.10 26.99 27.78
C PHE A 121 -22.15 28.18 28.71
N GLU A 122 -21.23 28.21 29.66
CA GLU A 122 -21.10 29.29 30.63
C GLU A 122 -19.66 29.81 30.69
N VAL A 123 -19.54 31.11 30.87
CA VAL A 123 -18.26 31.80 31.06
C VAL A 123 -18.39 32.85 32.16
N ARG A 124 -17.38 32.96 33.02
CA ARG A 124 -17.27 34.01 34.04
C ARG A 124 -15.89 34.64 34.06
N ALA A 125 -15.83 35.95 34.18
CA ALA A 125 -14.62 36.73 34.38
C ALA A 125 -14.13 36.62 35.83
N ILE A 126 -12.81 36.74 36.00
CA ILE A 126 -12.11 36.82 37.28
C ILE A 126 -11.23 38.07 37.26
N ASP A 127 -11.41 38.97 38.22
CA ASP A 127 -10.67 40.24 38.33
C ASP A 127 -9.23 40.04 38.83
N ASP A 128 -8.47 41.14 38.95
CA ASP A 128 -7.08 41.13 39.41
C ASP A 128 -6.91 40.88 40.92
N LEU A 129 -8.00 40.95 41.69
CA LEU A 129 -8.07 40.62 43.11
C LEU A 129 -8.70 39.25 43.40
N GLY A 130 -9.05 38.51 42.35
CA GLY A 130 -9.58 37.14 42.38
C GLY A 130 -11.09 37.01 42.60
N ALA A 131 -11.88 38.09 42.57
CA ALA A 131 -13.34 37.95 42.61
C ALA A 131 -13.87 37.51 41.26
N LYS A 132 -14.92 36.69 41.31
CA LYS A 132 -15.54 36.06 40.14
C LYS A 132 -16.87 36.73 39.86
N ASP A 133 -17.24 36.82 38.59
CA ASP A 133 -18.60 37.25 38.20
C ASP A 133 -19.65 36.32 38.86
N PRO A 134 -20.55 36.85 39.71
CA PRO A 134 -21.59 36.07 40.38
C PRO A 134 -22.72 35.64 39.45
N THR A 135 -22.78 36.20 38.24
CA THR A 135 -23.79 35.95 37.21
C THR A 135 -23.12 35.55 35.89
N PRO A 136 -22.56 34.33 35.79
CA PRO A 136 -21.89 33.87 34.57
C PRO A 136 -22.76 34.08 33.32
N ALA A 137 -22.13 34.53 32.24
CA ALA A 137 -22.81 34.63 30.95
C ALA A 137 -23.11 33.22 30.44
N ARG A 138 -24.38 32.96 30.13
CA ARG A 138 -24.87 31.63 29.72
C ARG A 138 -25.57 31.68 28.37
N THR A 139 -25.32 30.67 27.54
CA THR A 139 -26.11 30.37 26.33
C THR A 139 -26.35 28.87 26.22
N VAL A 140 -27.35 28.46 25.43
CA VAL A 140 -27.65 27.05 25.16
C VAL A 140 -27.54 26.83 23.66
N PHE A 141 -26.73 25.85 23.28
CA PHE A 141 -26.54 25.47 21.88
C PHE A 141 -27.35 24.21 21.56
N PRO A 142 -28.40 24.33 20.73
CA PRO A 142 -29.03 23.16 20.13
C PRO A 142 -28.12 22.61 19.02
N ILE A 143 -27.39 21.55 19.33
CA ILE A 143 -26.47 20.89 18.37
C ILE A 143 -27.09 19.61 17.81
N GLU A 144 -26.75 19.26 16.57
CA GLU A 144 -27.03 17.99 15.92
C GLU A 144 -25.71 17.38 15.42
N ASN A 145 -25.55 16.07 15.59
CA ASN A 145 -24.42 15.32 15.09
C ASN A 145 -24.62 14.95 13.61
N GLY A 146 -23.70 15.37 12.75
CA GLY A 146 -23.61 14.90 11.38
C GLY A 146 -23.12 13.45 11.31
N PRO A 147 -23.73 12.57 10.47
CA PRO A 147 -23.20 11.22 10.31
C PRO A 147 -21.84 11.25 9.59
N PRO A 148 -20.90 10.37 9.94
CA PRO A 148 -19.66 10.24 9.21
C PRO A 148 -19.90 9.70 7.81
N SER A 149 -18.87 9.75 6.98
CA SER A 149 -18.82 9.20 5.62
C SER A 149 -17.58 8.32 5.47
N ILE A 150 -17.68 7.29 4.64
CA ILE A 150 -16.57 6.42 4.28
C ILE A 150 -16.65 6.09 2.79
N ARG A 151 -15.51 5.88 2.13
CA ARG A 151 -15.44 5.42 0.74
C ARG A 151 -14.18 4.60 0.52
N PHE A 152 -14.27 3.54 -0.28
CA PHE A 152 -13.09 2.81 -0.72
C PHE A 152 -12.19 3.70 -1.60
N SER A 153 -10.87 3.49 -1.50
CA SER A 153 -9.90 4.10 -2.40
C SER A 153 -9.96 3.38 -3.74
N PRO A 154 -10.29 4.06 -4.85
CA PRO A 154 -10.34 3.42 -6.18
C PRO A 154 -8.96 2.94 -6.66
N PHE A 155 -7.88 3.38 -6.02
CA PHE A 155 -6.49 3.03 -6.37
C PHE A 155 -5.92 1.89 -5.54
N ASP A 156 -6.69 1.34 -4.58
CA ASP A 156 -6.27 0.23 -3.70
C ASP A 156 -7.38 -0.80 -3.56
N LEU A 157 -8.12 -1.04 -4.64
CA LEU A 157 -9.09 -2.12 -4.71
C LEU A 157 -8.39 -3.46 -5.03
N PRO A 158 -8.90 -4.57 -4.49
CA PRO A 158 -8.46 -5.89 -4.93
C PRO A 158 -8.81 -6.13 -6.40
N PRO A 159 -8.07 -7.02 -7.10
CA PRO A 159 -8.56 -7.60 -8.34
C PRO A 159 -9.80 -8.47 -8.07
N ASP A 160 -10.56 -8.77 -9.12
CA ASP A 160 -11.79 -9.58 -9.03
C ASP A 160 -11.55 -10.99 -8.48
N THR A 161 -10.31 -11.51 -8.54
CA THR A 161 -9.92 -12.81 -8.01
C THR A 161 -8.59 -12.74 -7.26
N THR A 162 -8.57 -13.25 -6.03
CA THR A 162 -7.37 -13.35 -5.18
C THR A 162 -7.21 -14.76 -4.62
N PHE A 163 -6.05 -15.05 -4.01
CA PHE A 163 -5.96 -16.11 -3.00
C PHE A 163 -6.43 -15.59 -1.64
N SER A 164 -6.08 -16.26 -0.55
CA SER A 164 -6.47 -15.93 0.82
C SER A 164 -5.87 -14.64 1.39
N VAL A 165 -5.15 -13.85 0.56
CA VAL A 165 -4.56 -12.56 0.91
C VAL A 165 -5.19 -11.46 0.06
N ILE A 166 -5.72 -10.44 0.73
CA ILE A 166 -6.34 -9.27 0.09
C ILE A 166 -5.96 -8.01 0.85
N SER A 167 -5.72 -6.90 0.15
CA SER A 167 -5.66 -5.58 0.77
C SER A 167 -6.77 -4.67 0.25
N ALA A 168 -7.21 -3.75 1.09
CA ALA A 168 -8.17 -2.71 0.74
C ALA A 168 -7.81 -1.42 1.49
N ALA A 169 -8.10 -0.29 0.87
CA ALA A 169 -7.95 1.02 1.48
C ALA A 169 -9.24 1.83 1.36
N TRP A 170 -9.42 2.78 2.26
CA TRP A 170 -10.56 3.69 2.29
C TRP A 170 -10.17 5.02 2.91
N THR A 171 -11.06 6.00 2.75
CA THR A 171 -10.98 7.29 3.45
C THR A 171 -12.28 7.50 4.19
N ALA A 172 -12.18 7.89 5.46
CA ALA A 172 -13.32 8.27 6.28
C ALA A 172 -13.25 9.77 6.62
N SER A 173 -14.41 10.41 6.74
CA SER A 173 -14.52 11.82 7.12
C SER A 173 -15.78 12.07 7.90
N ASP A 174 -15.71 12.98 8.85
CA ASP A 174 -16.79 13.33 9.75
C ASP A 174 -16.99 14.86 9.72
N PRO A 175 -18.23 15.38 9.63
CA PRO A 175 -18.49 16.82 9.56
C PRO A 175 -17.94 17.60 10.76
N GLU A 176 -17.89 16.97 11.93
CA GLU A 176 -17.36 17.51 13.18
C GLU A 176 -15.82 17.36 13.30
N GLY A 177 -15.20 16.80 12.26
CA GLY A 177 -13.75 16.66 12.12
C GLY A 177 -13.26 15.24 12.35
N ALA A 178 -12.10 14.91 11.77
CA ALA A 178 -11.59 13.53 11.76
C ALA A 178 -11.36 12.92 13.15
N ALA A 179 -11.17 13.75 14.19
CA ALA A 179 -11.04 13.31 15.58
C ALA A 179 -12.35 12.78 16.18
N ASN A 180 -13.50 13.09 15.58
CA ASN A 180 -14.81 12.60 16.02
C ASN A 180 -15.07 11.14 15.58
N ILE A 181 -14.30 10.60 14.64
CA ILE A 181 -14.37 9.19 14.27
C ILE A 181 -13.85 8.34 15.43
N ARG A 182 -14.70 7.45 15.96
CA ARG A 182 -14.36 6.53 17.04
C ARG A 182 -13.79 5.22 16.54
N ALA A 183 -14.34 4.69 15.45
CA ALA A 183 -13.96 3.39 14.90
C ALA A 183 -14.30 3.27 13.41
N ILE A 184 -13.61 2.36 12.74
CA ILE A 184 -14.05 1.82 11.45
C ILE A 184 -14.58 0.41 11.70
N GLN A 185 -15.81 0.15 11.32
CA GLN A 185 -16.43 -1.16 11.44
C GLN A 185 -16.34 -1.93 10.14
N ILE A 186 -15.95 -3.21 10.23
CA ILE A 186 -15.70 -4.07 9.08
C ILE A 186 -16.29 -5.47 9.24
N GLY A 187 -16.77 -6.07 8.15
CA GLY A 187 -17.31 -7.44 8.17
C GLY A 187 -17.14 -8.15 6.82
N LEU A 188 -17.08 -9.48 6.85
CA LEU A 188 -17.01 -10.32 5.66
C LEU A 188 -18.30 -11.11 5.50
N ASN A 189 -18.99 -10.93 4.37
CA ASN A 189 -20.25 -11.62 4.02
C ASN A 189 -21.42 -11.42 4.98
N ASP A 190 -21.23 -10.66 6.05
CA ASP A 190 -22.21 -10.32 7.06
C ASP A 190 -22.17 -8.80 7.31
N SER A 191 -23.27 -8.12 7.03
CA SER A 191 -23.41 -6.68 7.23
C SER A 191 -23.93 -6.29 8.62
N LEU A 192 -24.26 -7.27 9.46
CA LEU A 192 -24.87 -7.07 10.79
C LEU A 192 -23.85 -7.26 11.92
N ASN A 193 -22.95 -8.23 11.79
CA ASN A 193 -21.92 -8.53 12.77
C ASN A 193 -20.57 -7.96 12.32
N LEU A 194 -20.32 -6.69 12.63
CA LEU A 194 -19.10 -5.97 12.26
C LEU A 194 -18.10 -5.90 13.42
N VAL A 195 -16.81 -5.93 13.07
CA VAL A 195 -15.67 -5.83 13.98
C VAL A 195 -15.12 -4.40 13.96
N ASP A 196 -14.81 -3.84 15.13
CA ASP A 196 -14.20 -2.50 15.26
C ASP A 196 -12.69 -2.55 14.93
N LEU A 197 -12.24 -1.67 14.04
CA LEU A 197 -10.85 -1.31 13.80
C LEU A 197 -10.53 0.05 14.43
N PRO A 198 -9.25 0.34 14.74
CA PRO A 198 -8.84 1.67 15.19
C PRO A 198 -9.30 2.79 14.24
N PHE A 199 -9.72 3.93 14.80
CA PHE A 199 -10.33 5.05 14.06
C PHE A 199 -9.47 5.59 12.90
N ASN A 200 -8.15 5.53 13.02
CA ASN A 200 -7.18 6.03 12.03
C ASN A 200 -6.78 4.96 10.99
N THR A 201 -7.49 3.83 10.92
CA THR A 201 -7.21 2.79 9.94
C THR A 201 -7.71 3.23 8.57
N GLU A 202 -6.80 3.37 7.60
CA GLU A 202 -7.13 3.72 6.21
C GLU A 202 -6.74 2.62 5.20
N PHE A 203 -5.94 1.64 5.63
CA PHE A 203 -5.46 0.53 4.81
C PHE A 203 -5.35 -0.71 5.68
N ILE A 204 -5.82 -1.84 5.17
CA ILE A 204 -5.63 -3.15 5.79
C ILE A 204 -5.19 -4.19 4.77
N THR A 205 -4.58 -5.27 5.29
CA THR A 205 -4.45 -6.55 4.61
C THR A 205 -5.12 -7.63 5.43
N LEU A 206 -6.00 -8.41 4.81
CA LEU A 206 -6.62 -9.59 5.39
C LEU A 206 -5.87 -10.83 4.91
N THR A 207 -5.59 -11.74 5.84
CA THR A 207 -5.03 -13.06 5.50
C THR A 207 -5.83 -14.18 6.14
N GLY A 208 -6.36 -15.10 5.34
CA GLY A 208 -6.93 -16.36 5.81
C GLY A 208 -5.87 -17.44 5.95
N GLN A 209 -5.89 -18.17 7.07
CA GLN A 209 -5.00 -19.32 7.26
C GLN A 209 -5.58 -20.56 6.58
N ILE A 210 -4.90 -21.03 5.54
CA ILE A 210 -5.34 -22.17 4.73
C ILE A 210 -4.67 -23.45 5.19
N ASP A 211 -5.45 -24.52 5.35
CA ASP A 211 -4.94 -25.89 5.38
C ASP A 211 -5.14 -26.52 4.00
N ILE A 212 -4.04 -26.68 3.26
CA ILE A 212 -4.05 -27.24 1.91
C ILE A 212 -4.51 -28.71 1.88
N ASN A 213 -4.44 -29.43 3.00
CA ASN A 213 -4.80 -30.84 3.09
C ASN A 213 -6.27 -31.08 3.48
N ASP A 214 -6.95 -30.08 4.04
CA ASP A 214 -8.35 -30.19 4.44
C ASP A 214 -9.26 -29.73 3.31
N ALA A 215 -9.70 -30.64 2.43
CA ALA A 215 -10.64 -30.30 1.36
C ALA A 215 -12.00 -29.75 1.85
N SER A 216 -12.38 -30.00 3.11
CA SER A 216 -13.64 -29.54 3.70
C SER A 216 -13.59 -28.11 4.25
N GLN A 217 -12.39 -27.53 4.39
CA GLN A 217 -12.22 -26.12 4.75
C GLN A 217 -12.78 -25.24 3.62
N VAL A 218 -13.98 -24.71 3.85
CA VAL A 218 -14.71 -23.83 2.92
C VAL A 218 -14.79 -22.38 3.41
N GLU A 219 -14.40 -22.13 4.66
CA GLU A 219 -14.45 -20.82 5.31
C GLU A 219 -13.36 -20.74 6.38
N VAL A 220 -12.80 -19.54 6.59
CA VAL A 220 -11.78 -19.25 7.61
C VAL A 220 -12.00 -17.87 8.22
N ASP A 221 -11.43 -17.66 9.41
CA ASP A 221 -11.31 -16.33 9.97
C ASP A 221 -10.11 -15.61 9.33
N ALA A 222 -10.32 -14.38 8.89
CA ALA A 222 -9.28 -13.55 8.31
C ALA A 222 -8.59 -12.70 9.38
N ARG A 223 -7.28 -12.87 9.55
CA ARG A 223 -6.49 -11.99 10.41
C ARG A 223 -6.28 -10.64 9.74
N VAL A 224 -6.45 -9.56 10.50
CA VAL A 224 -6.22 -8.19 10.02
C VAL A 224 -4.78 -7.75 10.27
N TYR A 225 -4.16 -7.16 9.26
CA TYR A 225 -2.90 -6.44 9.34
C TYR A 225 -3.17 -4.97 9.00
N LEU A 226 -2.63 -4.06 9.81
CA LEU A 226 -2.91 -2.63 9.71
C LEU A 226 -1.82 -1.91 8.92
N GLY A 227 -2.25 -0.98 8.08
CA GLY A 227 -1.40 -0.09 7.30
C GLY A 227 -0.61 -0.80 6.20
N ARG A 228 0.01 0.00 5.32
CA ARG A 228 0.82 -0.51 4.20
C ARG A 228 2.10 -1.23 4.66
N GLY A 229 2.51 -1.02 5.91
CA GLY A 229 3.63 -1.72 6.55
C GLY A 229 3.33 -3.16 6.94
N TYR A 230 2.09 -3.64 6.76
CA TYR A 230 1.67 -5.00 7.14
C TYR A 230 1.90 -5.27 8.64
N THR A 231 1.44 -4.35 9.50
CA THR A 231 1.61 -4.46 10.95
C THR A 231 0.61 -5.49 11.50
N PRO A 232 1.06 -6.54 12.20
CA PRO A 232 0.17 -7.55 12.76
C PRO A 232 -0.78 -6.94 13.79
N SER A 233 -2.03 -7.39 13.79
CA SER A 233 -3.00 -7.12 14.84
C SER A 233 -3.54 -8.43 15.43
N ASP A 234 -4.24 -8.31 16.56
CA ASP A 234 -4.97 -9.42 17.18
C ASP A 234 -6.46 -9.44 16.75
N ILE A 235 -6.79 -8.70 15.69
CA ILE A 235 -8.15 -8.60 15.15
C ILE A 235 -8.37 -9.69 14.10
N PHE A 236 -9.48 -10.39 14.21
CA PHE A 236 -9.94 -11.40 13.26
C PHE A 236 -11.35 -11.04 12.79
N ILE A 237 -11.58 -11.20 11.49
CA ILE A 237 -12.89 -11.04 10.86
C ILE A 237 -13.35 -12.42 10.42
N PRO A 238 -14.42 -12.98 11.03
CA PRO A 238 -14.95 -14.26 10.61
C PRO A 238 -15.60 -14.18 9.24
N GLY A 239 -15.77 -15.32 8.57
CA GLY A 239 -16.60 -15.39 7.37
C GLY A 239 -15.88 -15.28 6.03
N LEU A 240 -14.54 -15.40 5.96
CA LEU A 240 -13.85 -15.46 4.66
C LEU A 240 -14.10 -16.81 3.99
N LYS A 241 -14.97 -16.83 2.98
CA LYS A 241 -15.31 -18.03 2.23
C LYS A 241 -14.25 -18.35 1.18
N LEU A 242 -13.92 -19.61 1.03
CA LEU A 242 -12.91 -20.11 0.11
C LEU A 242 -13.58 -20.74 -1.12
N ASN A 243 -12.97 -20.55 -2.29
CA ASN A 243 -13.55 -20.86 -3.60
C ASN A 243 -14.94 -20.25 -3.81
N ALA A 244 -15.14 -19.04 -3.27
CA ALA A 244 -16.41 -18.35 -3.29
C ALA A 244 -16.20 -16.84 -3.47
N VAL A 245 -17.27 -16.16 -3.89
CA VAL A 245 -17.34 -14.70 -3.87
C VAL A 245 -17.54 -14.24 -2.42
N ASN A 246 -16.68 -13.31 -1.99
CA ASN A 246 -16.77 -12.62 -0.72
C ASN A 246 -17.21 -11.18 -0.93
N THR A 247 -17.83 -10.60 0.09
CA THR A 247 -18.14 -9.16 0.16
C THR A 247 -17.59 -8.58 1.44
N LEU A 248 -16.75 -7.55 1.32
CA LEU A 248 -16.26 -6.76 2.45
C LEU A 248 -17.21 -5.59 2.66
N TYR A 249 -17.73 -5.46 3.87
CA TYR A 249 -18.55 -4.32 4.29
C TYR A 249 -17.72 -3.41 5.18
N ILE A 250 -17.82 -2.09 4.97
CA ILE A 250 -17.19 -1.09 5.85
C ILE A 250 -18.16 0.04 6.19
N ARG A 251 -18.05 0.59 7.40
CA ARG A 251 -18.66 1.86 7.80
C ARG A 251 -17.80 2.60 8.82
N ALA A 252 -17.88 3.91 8.85
CA ALA A 252 -17.32 4.71 9.94
C ALA A 252 -18.35 4.85 11.07
N VAL A 253 -17.86 4.93 12.30
CA VAL A 253 -18.65 5.17 13.52
C VAL A 253 -18.01 6.32 14.28
N ASP A 254 -18.80 7.32 14.63
CA ASP A 254 -18.33 8.47 15.40
C ASP A 254 -18.44 8.27 16.92
N ALA A 255 -18.09 9.31 17.68
CA ALA A 255 -18.12 9.30 19.14
C ALA A 255 -19.53 9.15 19.73
N THR A 256 -20.58 9.48 18.97
CA THR A 256 -21.99 9.34 19.37
C THR A 256 -22.60 7.98 18.99
N ASP A 257 -21.81 7.09 18.36
CA ASP A 257 -22.26 5.86 17.69
C ASP A 257 -23.16 6.09 16.46
N THR A 258 -23.20 7.31 15.91
CA THR A 258 -23.81 7.52 14.60
C THR A 258 -22.88 6.91 13.54
N THR A 259 -23.49 6.24 12.55
CA THR A 259 -22.76 5.45 11.56
C THR A 259 -22.91 6.02 10.16
N SER A 260 -21.87 5.91 9.35
CA SER A 260 -21.96 6.20 7.91
C SER A 260 -22.89 5.22 7.20
N THR A 261 -23.21 5.51 5.93
CA THR A 261 -23.71 4.50 5.01
C THR A 261 -22.71 3.35 4.91
N LEU A 262 -23.22 2.13 4.75
CA LEU A 262 -22.40 0.94 4.60
C LEU A 262 -21.90 0.84 3.16
N GLU A 263 -20.59 0.90 2.99
CA GLU A 263 -19.92 0.67 1.71
C GLU A 263 -19.55 -0.80 1.55
N ARG A 264 -19.43 -1.28 0.31
CA ARG A 264 -19.07 -2.67 0.03
C ARG A 264 -18.24 -2.87 -1.23
N ILE A 265 -17.39 -3.88 -1.22
CA ILE A 265 -16.69 -4.41 -2.40
C ILE A 265 -16.78 -5.94 -2.41
N SER A 266 -16.76 -6.56 -3.59
CA SER A 266 -16.84 -8.01 -3.73
C SER A 266 -15.72 -8.53 -4.63
N TRP A 267 -15.20 -9.72 -4.30
CA TRP A 267 -14.17 -10.41 -5.08
C TRP A 267 -14.27 -11.92 -4.85
N TYR A 268 -13.69 -12.72 -5.73
CA TYR A 268 -13.59 -14.16 -5.57
C TYR A 268 -12.30 -14.54 -4.83
N THR A 269 -12.40 -15.37 -3.79
CA THR A 269 -11.23 -15.90 -3.07
C THR A 269 -11.00 -17.35 -3.44
N LYS A 270 -9.87 -17.64 -4.07
CA LYS A 270 -9.40 -19.00 -4.32
C LYS A 270 -8.86 -19.62 -3.05
N LYS A 271 -9.18 -20.89 -2.84
CA LYS A 271 -8.48 -21.72 -1.88
C LYS A 271 -7.16 -22.18 -2.47
N GLN A 272 -6.08 -22.03 -1.71
CA GLN A 272 -4.83 -22.72 -2.03
C GLN A 272 -4.98 -24.22 -1.79
N THR A 273 -4.58 -25.02 -2.77
CA THR A 273 -4.65 -26.48 -2.73
C THR A 273 -3.28 -27.13 -2.82
N SER A 274 -2.22 -26.37 -3.12
CA SER A 274 -0.87 -26.89 -3.36
C SER A 274 0.23 -25.94 -2.90
N GLU A 275 1.42 -26.48 -2.67
CA GLU A 275 2.64 -25.69 -2.53
C GLU A 275 3.21 -25.26 -3.91
N VAL A 276 2.64 -25.77 -5.00
CA VAL A 276 3.02 -25.48 -6.39
C VAL A 276 2.02 -24.52 -7.04
N LEU A 277 2.53 -23.37 -7.48
CA LEU A 277 1.80 -22.37 -8.24
C LEU A 277 2.24 -22.39 -9.70
N TYR A 278 1.28 -22.52 -10.61
CA TYR A 278 1.47 -22.27 -12.03
C TYR A 278 0.94 -20.87 -12.37
N VAL A 279 1.81 -20.02 -12.91
CA VAL A 279 1.47 -18.65 -13.31
C VAL A 279 1.38 -18.58 -14.83
N ASP A 280 0.18 -18.30 -15.31
CA ASP A 280 -0.08 -17.97 -16.70
C ASP A 280 -0.01 -16.45 -16.89
N ASP A 281 1.18 -16.00 -17.29
CA ASP A 281 1.52 -14.63 -17.67
C ASP A 281 1.78 -14.54 -19.19
N PHE A 282 1.23 -15.46 -19.99
CA PHE A 282 1.34 -15.38 -21.43
C PHE A 282 0.24 -14.46 -21.98
N ARG A 283 0.51 -13.17 -22.04
CA ARG A 283 -0.49 -12.12 -22.25
C ARG A 283 -0.90 -11.91 -23.72
N THR A 284 -1.16 -13.00 -24.46
CA THR A 284 -1.74 -12.95 -25.82
C THR A 284 -3.02 -13.77 -25.91
N THR A 285 -3.78 -13.59 -26.99
CA THR A 285 -5.00 -14.36 -27.26
C THR A 285 -4.75 -15.87 -27.37
N ASP A 286 -3.53 -16.27 -27.71
CA ASP A 286 -3.14 -17.67 -27.89
C ASP A 286 -2.73 -18.36 -26.58
N SER A 287 -2.82 -17.67 -25.44
CA SER A 287 -2.46 -18.22 -24.12
C SER A 287 -3.03 -19.61 -23.83
N PRO A 288 -4.32 -19.91 -24.10
CA PRO A 288 -4.89 -21.20 -23.73
C PRO A 288 -4.12 -22.41 -24.28
N THR A 289 -3.56 -22.32 -25.49
CA THR A 289 -2.76 -23.38 -26.10
C THR A 289 -1.44 -23.61 -25.35
N LEU A 290 -0.71 -22.53 -25.06
CA LEU A 290 0.56 -22.58 -24.33
C LEU A 290 0.36 -23.01 -22.88
N ALA A 291 -0.64 -22.42 -22.21
CA ALA A 291 -0.98 -22.74 -20.84
C ALA A 291 -1.33 -24.22 -20.69
N ALA A 292 -2.12 -24.80 -21.61
CA ALA A 292 -2.43 -26.22 -21.60
C ALA A 292 -1.19 -27.10 -21.76
N TYR A 293 -0.27 -26.74 -22.67
CA TYR A 293 0.98 -27.49 -22.87
C TYR A 293 1.87 -27.47 -21.63
N HIS A 294 2.19 -26.29 -21.10
CA HIS A 294 3.09 -26.17 -19.95
C HIS A 294 2.48 -26.72 -18.67
N LEU A 295 1.17 -26.56 -18.47
CA LEU A 295 0.49 -27.15 -17.32
C LEU A 295 0.49 -28.68 -17.39
N ASN A 296 0.33 -29.28 -18.58
CA ASN A 296 0.46 -30.73 -18.75
C ASN A 296 1.91 -31.19 -18.54
N LEU A 297 2.90 -30.47 -19.06
CA LEU A 297 4.32 -30.75 -18.81
C LEU A 297 4.61 -30.79 -17.31
N LEU A 298 4.10 -29.80 -16.56
CA LEU A 298 4.27 -29.75 -15.11
C LEU A 298 3.54 -30.91 -14.41
N ARG A 299 2.30 -31.24 -14.81
CA ARG A 299 1.56 -32.40 -14.26
C ARG A 299 2.25 -33.74 -14.51
N GLU A 300 2.90 -33.90 -15.67
CA GLU A 300 3.67 -35.11 -16.01
C GLU A 300 4.90 -35.26 -15.11
N TYR A 301 5.46 -34.15 -14.62
CA TYR A 301 6.62 -34.14 -13.74
C TYR A 301 6.26 -34.40 -12.26
N LEU A 302 5.22 -33.73 -11.78
CA LEU A 302 4.81 -33.79 -10.38
C LEU A 302 4.28 -35.18 -9.99
N PRO A 303 4.26 -35.54 -8.68
CA PRO A 303 3.65 -36.78 -8.22
C PRO A 303 2.23 -36.95 -8.76
N ALA A 304 1.87 -38.18 -9.13
CA ALA A 304 0.57 -38.46 -9.72
C ALA A 304 -0.58 -37.97 -8.82
N GLY A 305 -1.44 -37.10 -9.36
CA GLY A 305 -2.57 -36.52 -8.63
C GLY A 305 -2.23 -35.32 -7.76
N ALA A 306 -0.98 -34.84 -7.75
CA ALA A 306 -0.60 -33.63 -7.04
C ALA A 306 -1.40 -32.42 -7.56
N PRO A 307 -2.05 -31.64 -6.68
CA PRO A 307 -2.76 -30.43 -7.08
C PRO A 307 -1.78 -29.36 -7.56
N ILE A 308 -2.25 -28.47 -8.43
CA ILE A 308 -1.52 -27.29 -8.91
C ILE A 308 -2.47 -26.10 -8.81
N ASP A 309 -2.07 -25.09 -8.05
CA ASP A 309 -2.83 -23.84 -8.02
C ASP A 309 -2.49 -23.01 -9.26
N LEU A 310 -3.50 -22.39 -9.85
CA LEU A 310 -3.36 -21.56 -11.06
C LEU A 310 -3.45 -20.08 -10.72
N TRP A 311 -2.58 -19.25 -11.30
CA TRP A 311 -2.74 -17.81 -11.29
C TRP A 311 -2.66 -17.28 -12.70
N THR A 312 -3.81 -16.84 -13.23
CA THR A 312 -3.93 -16.34 -14.59
C THR A 312 -3.94 -14.82 -14.56
N ILE A 313 -2.88 -14.22 -15.12
CA ILE A 313 -2.65 -12.77 -15.15
C ILE A 313 -2.46 -12.28 -16.59
N THR A 314 -3.29 -12.83 -17.49
CA THR A 314 -3.17 -12.64 -18.94
C THR A 314 -3.85 -11.37 -19.46
N THR A 315 -4.85 -10.86 -18.73
CA THR A 315 -5.68 -9.71 -19.16
C THR A 315 -5.22 -8.39 -18.54
N PRO A 316 -5.32 -7.26 -19.27
CA PRO A 316 -5.67 -7.18 -20.69
C PRO A 316 -4.58 -7.82 -21.56
N PHE A 317 -4.95 -8.38 -22.71
CA PHE A 317 -3.96 -8.91 -23.65
C PHE A 317 -3.07 -7.79 -24.20
N VAL A 318 -1.81 -8.09 -24.45
CA VAL A 318 -0.90 -7.20 -25.16
C VAL A 318 -1.35 -7.13 -26.62
N THR A 319 -1.67 -5.92 -27.12
CA THR A 319 -2.00 -5.71 -28.53
C THR A 319 -1.05 -4.68 -29.15
N GLY A 320 -0.41 -5.03 -30.26
CA GLY A 320 0.36 -4.11 -31.10
C GLY A 320 1.81 -3.81 -30.64
N SER A 321 2.55 -3.13 -31.53
CA SER A 321 3.97 -2.75 -31.37
C SER A 321 4.17 -1.34 -30.78
N ALA A 322 3.11 -0.65 -30.34
CA ALA A 322 3.07 0.82 -30.22
C ALA A 322 3.01 1.39 -28.79
N GLY A 323 3.41 0.62 -27.77
CA GLY A 323 3.65 1.17 -26.42
C GLY A 323 2.39 1.36 -25.57
N LEU A 324 2.57 1.18 -24.26
CA LEU A 324 1.56 0.97 -23.21
C LEU A 324 0.91 -0.40 -23.27
N VAL A 325 1.65 -1.42 -22.81
CA VAL A 325 1.03 -2.63 -22.29
C VAL A 325 0.57 -2.28 -20.88
N PRO A 326 -0.74 -2.15 -20.58
CA PRO A 326 -1.15 -2.00 -19.19
C PRO A 326 -0.66 -3.24 -18.45
N ARG A 327 -0.22 -3.14 -17.20
CA ARG A 327 -0.05 -4.33 -16.35
C ARG A 327 -1.37 -5.12 -16.26
N SER A 328 -1.31 -6.41 -15.93
CA SER A 328 -2.54 -7.19 -15.78
C SER A 328 -3.49 -6.58 -14.76
N ASP A 329 -4.79 -6.54 -15.09
CA ASP A 329 -5.86 -6.13 -14.18
C ASP A 329 -6.17 -7.16 -13.10
N GLN A 330 -5.61 -8.37 -13.22
CA GLN A 330 -5.65 -9.43 -12.22
C GLN A 330 -4.56 -9.26 -11.14
N LEU A 331 -3.69 -8.26 -11.27
CA LEU A 331 -2.73 -7.87 -10.25
C LEU A 331 -3.28 -6.71 -9.43
N PRO A 332 -3.02 -6.66 -8.11
CA PRO A 332 -3.37 -5.50 -7.31
C PRO A 332 -2.55 -4.27 -7.77
N PRO A 333 -3.01 -3.05 -7.47
CA PRO A 333 -2.29 -1.82 -7.83
C PRO A 333 -0.86 -1.75 -7.29
N ASN A 334 -0.63 -2.34 -6.11
CA ASN A 334 0.65 -2.41 -5.42
C ASN A 334 1.01 -3.87 -5.10
N ALA A 335 2.27 -4.26 -5.35
CA ALA A 335 2.73 -5.63 -5.10
C ALA A 335 2.87 -5.93 -3.59
N ASN A 336 3.36 -4.97 -2.82
CA ASN A 336 3.48 -5.09 -1.37
C ASN A 336 2.27 -4.42 -0.68
N PRO A 337 1.62 -5.07 0.31
CA PRO A 337 1.91 -6.40 0.86
C PRO A 337 1.20 -7.57 0.20
N THR A 338 0.15 -7.35 -0.59
CA THR A 338 -0.74 -8.43 -1.06
C THR A 338 -0.01 -9.53 -1.83
N VAL A 339 0.72 -9.20 -2.90
CA VAL A 339 1.43 -10.20 -3.72
C VAL A 339 2.58 -10.81 -2.95
N ARG A 340 3.33 -10.00 -2.18
CA ARG A 340 4.44 -10.47 -1.33
C ARG A 340 4.01 -11.59 -0.39
N GLN A 341 2.90 -11.38 0.32
CA GLN A 341 2.38 -12.36 1.28
C GLN A 341 1.68 -13.53 0.59
N MET A 342 1.02 -13.31 -0.55
CA MET A 342 0.43 -14.40 -1.33
C MET A 342 1.50 -15.36 -1.85
N LEU A 343 2.59 -14.86 -2.43
CA LEU A 343 3.67 -15.71 -2.95
C LEU A 343 4.42 -16.46 -1.84
N ALA A 344 4.51 -15.89 -0.64
CA ALA A 344 5.09 -16.54 0.52
C ALA A 344 4.35 -17.82 0.96
N GLN A 345 3.11 -18.03 0.50
CA GLN A 345 2.33 -19.25 0.76
C GLN A 345 2.73 -20.43 -0.13
N PHE A 346 3.53 -20.21 -1.18
CA PHE A 346 3.97 -21.23 -2.11
C PHE A 346 5.46 -21.56 -1.92
N LYS A 347 5.87 -22.78 -2.30
CA LYS A 347 7.28 -23.19 -2.35
C LYS A 347 7.82 -23.27 -3.75
N TYR A 348 6.96 -23.54 -4.73
CA TYR A 348 7.36 -23.76 -6.11
C TYR A 348 6.50 -22.92 -7.03
N ILE A 349 7.13 -22.15 -7.91
CA ILE A 349 6.44 -21.33 -8.90
C ILE A 349 6.94 -21.71 -10.29
N TYR A 350 6.02 -22.12 -11.16
CA TYR A 350 6.26 -22.27 -12.60
C TYR A 350 5.64 -21.06 -13.31
N TRP A 351 6.47 -20.16 -13.84
CA TRP A 351 6.04 -18.91 -14.45
C TRP A 351 6.21 -18.94 -15.96
N MET A 352 5.11 -18.88 -16.70
CA MET A 352 5.13 -18.76 -18.16
C MET A 352 4.78 -17.33 -18.55
N SER A 353 5.66 -16.64 -19.27
CA SER A 353 5.46 -15.24 -19.64
C SER A 353 5.65 -14.97 -21.13
N THR A 354 4.96 -13.94 -21.64
CA THR A 354 5.25 -13.34 -22.95
C THR A 354 6.50 -12.50 -22.98
N ASN A 355 6.85 -11.86 -21.85
CA ASN A 355 7.98 -10.94 -21.76
C ASN A 355 8.30 -10.63 -20.30
N THR A 356 9.58 -10.59 -19.96
CA THR A 356 10.06 -10.32 -18.60
C THR A 356 11.17 -9.27 -18.56
N THR A 357 11.76 -8.90 -19.71
CA THR A 357 13.01 -8.13 -19.78
C THR A 357 12.85 -6.72 -20.36
N VAL A 358 11.66 -6.33 -20.79
CA VAL A 358 11.45 -5.08 -21.54
C VAL A 358 11.01 -3.91 -20.67
N SER A 359 9.92 -4.03 -19.89
CA SER A 359 9.34 -2.87 -19.18
C SER A 359 8.91 -3.18 -17.76
N GLN A 360 9.31 -2.33 -16.81
CA GLN A 360 8.85 -2.41 -15.41
C GLN A 360 7.39 -2.01 -15.21
N THR A 361 6.87 -1.14 -16.07
CA THR A 361 5.51 -0.62 -15.94
C THR A 361 4.51 -1.59 -16.53
N GLY A 362 4.83 -2.21 -17.68
CA GLY A 362 3.90 -3.05 -18.43
C GLY A 362 4.00 -4.55 -18.18
N ASP A 363 5.20 -5.08 -17.93
CA ASP A 363 5.39 -6.52 -17.72
C ASP A 363 5.04 -6.91 -16.28
N ASN A 364 4.47 -8.11 -16.10
CA ASN A 364 4.01 -8.56 -14.80
C ASN A 364 5.14 -9.08 -13.91
N LEU A 365 6.08 -9.86 -14.47
CA LEU A 365 7.17 -10.42 -13.66
C LEU A 365 8.06 -9.33 -13.03
N PRO A 366 8.46 -8.24 -13.70
CA PRO A 366 9.20 -7.15 -13.05
C PRO A 366 8.51 -6.56 -11.83
N PHE A 367 7.19 -6.39 -11.89
CA PHE A 367 6.37 -5.89 -10.78
C PHE A 367 6.36 -6.87 -9.60
N VAL A 368 6.28 -8.17 -9.89
CA VAL A 368 6.23 -9.22 -8.87
C VAL A 368 7.61 -9.56 -8.30
N ALA A 369 8.65 -9.58 -9.13
CA ALA A 369 10.02 -9.92 -8.77
C ALA A 369 10.56 -9.02 -7.64
N GLY A 370 10.14 -7.75 -7.60
CA GLY A 370 10.52 -6.80 -6.55
C GLY A 370 10.02 -7.16 -5.14
N VAL A 371 9.12 -8.14 -5.00
CA VAL A 371 8.52 -8.54 -3.71
C VAL A 371 8.59 -10.05 -3.43
N MET A 372 9.52 -10.78 -4.06
CA MET A 372 9.69 -12.23 -3.84
C MET A 372 10.66 -12.56 -2.69
N ASP A 373 11.07 -11.58 -1.90
CA ASP A 373 12.08 -11.75 -0.85
C ASP A 373 11.66 -12.77 0.23
N ILE A 374 10.40 -12.76 0.69
CA ILE A 374 9.92 -13.75 1.66
C ILE A 374 9.80 -15.14 1.01
N PHE A 375 9.33 -15.22 -0.24
CA PHE A 375 9.24 -16.48 -0.98
C PHE A 375 10.61 -17.17 -1.06
N PHE A 376 11.66 -16.45 -1.49
CA PHE A 376 13.01 -17.00 -1.54
C PHE A 376 13.62 -17.20 -0.15
N GLY A 377 13.31 -16.33 0.82
CA GLY A 377 13.70 -16.49 2.21
C GLY A 377 13.18 -17.79 2.84
N ASN A 378 12.00 -18.24 2.41
CA ASN A 378 11.40 -19.52 2.81
C ASN A 378 11.89 -20.72 1.97
N GLY A 379 12.90 -20.53 1.12
CA GLY A 379 13.47 -21.59 0.28
C GLY A 379 12.75 -21.81 -1.05
N GLY A 380 11.90 -20.86 -1.46
CA GLY A 380 11.12 -20.93 -2.70
C GLY A 380 11.96 -21.13 -3.96
N LYS A 381 11.37 -21.82 -4.94
CA LYS A 381 11.99 -22.21 -6.22
C LYS A 381 11.16 -21.71 -7.40
N LEU A 382 11.81 -21.07 -8.36
CA LEU A 382 11.15 -20.44 -9.50
C LEU A 382 11.67 -21.03 -10.82
N MET A 383 10.78 -21.60 -11.62
CA MET A 383 11.06 -21.93 -13.01
C MET A 383 10.40 -20.89 -13.89
N VAL A 384 11.17 -20.18 -14.73
CA VAL A 384 10.64 -19.19 -15.67
C VAL A 384 10.79 -19.68 -17.09
N HIS A 385 9.69 -19.62 -17.83
CA HIS A 385 9.65 -19.81 -19.26
C HIS A 385 9.23 -18.49 -19.92
N SER A 386 10.19 -17.74 -20.46
CA SER A 386 9.95 -16.42 -21.04
C SER A 386 10.90 -16.18 -22.20
N PRO A 387 10.41 -15.73 -23.38
CA PRO A 387 11.31 -15.24 -24.40
C PRO A 387 12.07 -14.01 -23.89
N ILE A 388 13.28 -13.82 -24.41
CA ILE A 388 14.06 -12.61 -24.19
C ILE A 388 13.70 -11.60 -25.27
N ALA A 389 13.42 -10.38 -24.83
CA ALA A 389 13.21 -9.23 -25.70
C ALA A 389 14.06 -8.06 -25.22
N LEU A 390 14.53 -7.25 -26.17
CA LEU A 390 15.25 -6.01 -25.88
C LEU A 390 14.25 -4.86 -25.78
N PRO A 391 14.44 -3.93 -24.83
CA PRO A 391 13.58 -2.76 -24.76
C PRO A 391 13.81 -1.83 -25.97
N PRO A 392 12.78 -1.06 -26.39
CA PRO A 392 12.95 -0.03 -27.42
C PRO A 392 14.01 1.02 -27.06
N SER A 393 14.08 1.41 -25.78
CA SER A 393 15.13 2.25 -25.21
C SER A 393 15.82 1.52 -24.04
N PRO A 394 17.16 1.58 -23.91
CA PRO A 394 17.85 1.02 -22.74
C PRO A 394 17.30 1.51 -21.40
N ASP A 395 16.75 2.73 -21.35
CA ASP A 395 16.18 3.27 -20.11
C ASP A 395 14.89 2.54 -19.66
N ASP A 396 14.18 1.87 -20.55
CA ASP A 396 12.88 1.23 -20.23
C ASP A 396 13.02 0.04 -19.27
N ASN A 397 14.19 -0.60 -19.24
CA ASN A 397 14.48 -1.73 -18.36
C ASN A 397 15.40 -1.38 -17.17
N LEU A 398 15.77 -0.10 -16.99
CA LEU A 398 16.61 0.34 -15.87
C LEU A 398 15.92 0.16 -14.52
N GLY A 399 16.40 -0.79 -13.70
CA GLY A 399 15.79 -1.12 -12.41
C GLY A 399 14.79 -2.28 -12.50
N ASN A 400 14.68 -2.94 -13.65
CA ASN A 400 13.84 -4.12 -13.82
C ASN A 400 14.29 -5.25 -12.87
N ALA A 401 13.51 -5.46 -11.81
CA ALA A 401 13.77 -6.48 -10.80
C ALA A 401 13.77 -7.91 -11.38
N ALA A 402 13.08 -8.18 -12.50
CA ALA A 402 13.14 -9.49 -13.15
C ALA A 402 14.52 -9.77 -13.76
N ILE A 403 15.22 -8.76 -14.31
CA ILE A 403 16.58 -8.94 -14.85
C ILE A 403 17.55 -9.37 -13.74
N LEU A 404 17.38 -8.80 -12.54
CA LEU A 404 18.19 -9.16 -11.36
C LEU A 404 17.83 -10.53 -10.77
N LEU A 405 16.58 -10.95 -10.96
CA LEU A 405 16.05 -12.22 -10.45
C LEU A 405 16.42 -13.41 -11.35
N LEU A 406 16.36 -13.22 -12.67
CA LEU A 406 16.60 -14.27 -13.65
C LEU A 406 18.08 -14.69 -13.67
N PRO A 407 18.40 -15.96 -13.95
CA PRO A 407 19.76 -16.47 -14.05
C PRO A 407 20.45 -16.02 -15.35
N LEU A 408 20.57 -14.71 -15.56
CA LEU A 408 21.28 -14.08 -16.67
C LEU A 408 22.19 -12.97 -16.12
N THR A 409 23.21 -12.61 -16.87
CA THR A 409 24.14 -11.51 -16.50
C THR A 409 23.75 -10.22 -17.18
N ASP A 410 23.39 -10.30 -18.45
CA ASP A 410 23.00 -9.15 -19.25
C ASP A 410 22.16 -9.58 -20.46
N LEU A 411 21.50 -8.62 -21.09
CA LEU A 411 20.87 -8.80 -22.38
C LEU A 411 21.91 -8.65 -23.50
N ILE A 412 21.64 -9.25 -24.65
CA ILE A 412 22.53 -9.10 -25.80
C ILE A 412 22.48 -7.67 -26.37
N THR A 413 23.58 -7.27 -26.99
CA THR A 413 23.67 -6.06 -27.83
C THR A 413 23.93 -6.47 -29.28
N PHE A 414 23.26 -5.83 -30.23
CA PHE A 414 23.55 -6.05 -31.65
C PHE A 414 24.75 -5.19 -32.09
N PRO A 415 25.81 -5.80 -32.64
CA PRO A 415 26.90 -5.05 -33.27
C PRO A 415 26.41 -4.14 -34.41
N GLU A 416 27.19 -3.08 -34.67
CA GLU A 416 26.95 -2.24 -35.84
C GLU A 416 26.97 -3.07 -37.14
N GLY A 417 26.06 -2.76 -38.06
CA GLY A 417 25.94 -3.47 -39.33
C GLY A 417 25.07 -4.72 -39.30
N LEU A 418 24.49 -5.10 -38.16
CA LEU A 418 23.43 -6.11 -38.06
C LEU A 418 22.06 -5.49 -37.79
N ARG A 419 21.00 -6.12 -38.30
CA ARG A 419 19.62 -5.80 -37.91
C ARG A 419 19.35 -6.40 -36.53
N SER A 420 18.50 -5.76 -35.75
CA SER A 420 18.07 -6.19 -34.41
C SER A 420 17.11 -7.39 -34.43
N SER A 421 17.48 -8.44 -35.14
CA SER A 421 16.69 -9.67 -35.27
C SER A 421 17.62 -10.86 -35.52
N LEU A 422 17.41 -11.91 -34.73
CA LEU A 422 18.04 -13.20 -34.93
C LEU A 422 17.02 -14.22 -35.45
N ARG A 423 17.53 -15.24 -36.12
CA ARG A 423 16.75 -16.37 -36.62
C ARG A 423 17.41 -17.66 -36.18
N LEU A 424 16.61 -18.56 -35.62
CA LEU A 424 16.98 -19.94 -35.43
C LEU A 424 16.30 -20.73 -36.54
N PHE A 425 17.06 -21.20 -37.52
CA PHE A 425 16.50 -21.91 -38.67
C PHE A 425 16.03 -23.32 -38.29
N GLN A 426 15.14 -23.88 -39.09
CA GLN A 426 14.83 -25.30 -39.00
C GLN A 426 16.12 -26.13 -39.11
N ASN A 427 16.22 -27.16 -38.27
CA ASN A 427 17.40 -28.01 -38.07
C ASN A 427 18.61 -27.33 -37.42
N ALA A 428 18.48 -26.09 -36.92
CA ALA A 428 19.55 -25.47 -36.14
C ALA A 428 19.71 -26.16 -34.78
N PRO A 429 20.94 -26.53 -34.38
CA PRO A 429 21.18 -27.23 -33.13
C PRO A 429 20.93 -26.34 -31.92
N VAL A 430 20.45 -26.97 -30.85
CA VAL A 430 20.31 -26.44 -29.50
C VAL A 430 21.08 -27.39 -28.58
N ASP A 431 22.34 -27.05 -28.36
CA ASP A 431 23.33 -27.93 -27.74
C ASP A 431 23.39 -27.73 -26.22
N PRO A 432 23.44 -28.81 -25.43
CA PRO A 432 23.63 -28.72 -23.99
C PRO A 432 25.05 -28.24 -23.70
N LEU A 433 25.16 -27.20 -22.88
CA LEU A 433 26.42 -26.66 -22.37
C LEU A 433 26.91 -27.38 -21.11
N VAL A 434 26.01 -28.16 -20.49
CA VAL A 434 26.29 -28.99 -19.31
C VAL A 434 25.82 -30.41 -19.58
N VAL A 435 26.62 -31.38 -19.17
CA VAL A 435 26.28 -32.80 -19.38
C VAL A 435 25.13 -33.20 -18.47
N THR A 436 25.17 -32.83 -17.19
CA THR A 436 24.18 -33.19 -16.15
C THR A 436 23.97 -31.99 -15.24
N LEU A 437 22.72 -31.73 -14.85
CA LEU A 437 22.41 -30.68 -13.90
C LEU A 437 22.63 -31.15 -12.45
N PRO A 438 22.97 -30.26 -11.51
CA PRO A 438 23.12 -30.65 -10.11
C PRO A 438 21.81 -31.25 -9.58
N GLY A 439 21.91 -32.30 -8.77
CA GLY A 439 20.73 -33.02 -8.26
C GLY A 439 20.03 -33.93 -9.29
N THR A 440 20.46 -33.95 -10.56
CA THR A 440 19.88 -34.83 -11.58
C THR A 440 20.77 -36.04 -11.87
N GLY A 441 20.15 -37.16 -12.26
CA GLY A 441 20.83 -38.42 -12.58
C GLY A 441 20.99 -38.70 -14.08
N GLU A 442 20.37 -37.88 -14.94
CA GLU A 442 20.34 -38.08 -16.39
C GLU A 442 21.00 -36.91 -17.13
N PRO A 443 21.61 -37.16 -18.29
CA PRO A 443 22.20 -36.10 -19.09
C PRO A 443 21.15 -35.21 -19.76
N MET A 444 21.50 -33.95 -20.00
CA MET A 444 20.67 -33.04 -20.79
C MET A 444 20.57 -33.54 -22.24
N PRO A 445 19.35 -33.68 -22.82
CA PRO A 445 19.20 -34.15 -24.19
C PRO A 445 19.65 -33.07 -25.18
N ALA A 446 20.32 -33.45 -26.27
CA ALA A 446 20.58 -32.53 -27.37
C ALA A 446 19.27 -32.25 -28.14
N LEU A 447 19.03 -30.98 -28.48
CA LEU A 447 17.79 -30.53 -29.10
C LEU A 447 18.09 -29.90 -30.48
N VAL A 448 17.03 -29.75 -31.28
CA VAL A 448 17.08 -29.09 -32.58
C VAL A 448 15.77 -28.35 -32.84
N ALA A 449 15.84 -27.21 -33.52
CA ALA A 449 14.65 -26.48 -33.94
C ALA A 449 13.91 -27.24 -35.06
N SER A 450 12.66 -27.65 -34.81
CA SER A 450 11.83 -28.34 -35.82
C SER A 450 11.16 -27.36 -36.80
N ALA A 451 11.17 -26.06 -36.48
CA ALA A 451 10.67 -24.97 -37.32
C ALA A 451 11.63 -23.77 -37.27
N THR A 452 11.49 -22.84 -38.21
CA THR A 452 12.24 -21.57 -38.16
C THR A 452 11.61 -20.65 -37.11
N LEU A 453 12.37 -20.32 -36.07
CA LEU A 453 11.98 -19.35 -35.04
C LEU A 453 12.53 -17.97 -35.41
N LEU A 454 11.63 -17.01 -35.45
CA LEU A 454 11.96 -15.62 -35.76
C LEU A 454 11.97 -14.81 -34.46
N SER A 455 12.93 -13.91 -34.35
CA SER A 455 12.97 -12.91 -33.27
C SER A 455 13.03 -13.49 -31.85
N THR A 456 13.47 -14.74 -31.69
CA THR A 456 13.92 -15.26 -30.39
C THR A 456 15.35 -14.80 -30.16
N LEU A 457 15.65 -14.38 -28.94
CA LEU A 457 16.97 -13.85 -28.60
C LEU A 457 17.64 -14.71 -27.51
N PRO A 458 18.95 -14.95 -27.61
CA PRO A 458 19.77 -15.43 -26.50
C PRO A 458 20.03 -14.29 -25.50
N TYR A 459 20.74 -14.62 -24.43
CA TYR A 459 21.17 -13.68 -23.39
C TYR A 459 22.61 -13.97 -22.95
N VAL A 460 23.21 -13.01 -22.24
CA VAL A 460 24.56 -13.14 -21.70
C VAL A 460 24.50 -13.90 -20.38
N VAL A 461 25.35 -14.90 -20.25
CA VAL A 461 25.65 -15.55 -18.98
C VAL A 461 27.16 -15.48 -18.75
N GLY A 462 27.54 -14.98 -17.59
CA GLY A 462 28.91 -14.87 -17.13
C GLY A 462 28.98 -14.95 -15.60
N GLY A 463 30.19 -15.22 -15.09
CA GLY A 463 30.43 -15.40 -13.66
C GLY A 463 30.19 -16.83 -13.16
N SER A 464 30.40 -17.04 -11.86
CA SER A 464 30.27 -18.34 -11.19
C SER A 464 28.86 -18.64 -10.70
N ASP A 465 27.98 -17.63 -10.63
CA ASP A 465 26.72 -17.73 -9.89
C ASP A 465 25.58 -18.25 -10.75
N VAL A 466 25.79 -18.33 -12.06
CA VAL A 466 24.84 -18.82 -13.07
C VAL A 466 25.48 -19.94 -13.87
N LEU A 467 24.76 -21.06 -13.98
CA LEU A 467 25.13 -22.20 -14.81
C LEU A 467 24.36 -22.13 -16.15
N PRO A 468 25.02 -21.89 -17.29
CA PRO A 468 24.36 -21.96 -18.59
C PRO A 468 24.05 -23.43 -18.95
N ILE A 469 22.86 -23.69 -19.50
CA ILE A 469 22.35 -25.05 -19.76
C ILE A 469 22.32 -25.35 -21.26
N TYR A 470 21.82 -24.45 -22.09
CA TYR A 470 21.72 -24.65 -23.53
C TYR A 470 22.23 -23.43 -24.30
N SER A 471 22.86 -23.69 -25.44
CA SER A 471 23.14 -22.71 -26.48
C SER A 471 22.41 -23.04 -27.77
N ALA A 472 22.03 -22.03 -28.56
CA ALA A 472 21.40 -22.21 -29.86
C ALA A 472 22.20 -21.54 -30.99
N ALA A 473 22.27 -22.21 -32.16
CA ALA A 473 23.00 -21.75 -33.33
C ALA A 473 22.21 -20.71 -34.14
N TYR A 474 22.17 -19.47 -33.62
CA TYR A 474 21.52 -18.35 -34.28
C TYR A 474 22.24 -17.87 -35.54
N ARG A 475 21.47 -17.26 -36.45
CA ARG A 475 21.99 -16.46 -37.56
C ARG A 475 21.38 -15.07 -37.54
N ALA A 476 22.18 -14.09 -37.93
CA ALA A 476 21.78 -12.68 -37.99
C ALA A 476 21.55 -12.22 -39.43
N ILE A 477 20.90 -11.08 -39.58
CA ILE A 477 20.74 -10.42 -40.88
C ILE A 477 21.59 -9.16 -40.87
N SER A 478 22.48 -9.02 -41.84
CA SER A 478 23.24 -7.78 -42.01
C SER A 478 22.33 -6.61 -42.38
N SER A 479 22.80 -5.38 -42.20
CA SER A 479 22.11 -4.16 -42.63
C SER A 479 21.75 -4.23 -44.12
N ALA A 480 22.66 -4.77 -44.94
CA ALA A 480 22.47 -5.06 -46.37
C ALA A 480 21.47 -6.19 -46.69
N GLY A 481 20.93 -6.88 -45.68
CA GLY A 481 19.92 -7.92 -45.83
C GLY A 481 20.47 -9.33 -46.09
N SER A 482 21.79 -9.52 -46.00
CA SER A 482 22.42 -10.84 -46.17
C SER A 482 22.37 -11.63 -44.86
N LEU A 483 22.20 -12.94 -44.96
CA LEU A 483 22.27 -13.82 -43.79
C LEU A 483 23.72 -14.08 -43.41
N VAL A 484 24.05 -13.89 -42.13
CA VAL A 484 25.39 -14.11 -41.57
C VAL A 484 25.29 -14.93 -40.30
N ASP A 485 26.37 -15.61 -39.93
CA ASP A 485 26.41 -16.35 -38.67
C ASP A 485 26.48 -15.36 -37.49
N TRP A 486 25.90 -15.75 -36.36
CA TRP A 486 25.88 -14.94 -35.16
C TRP A 486 27.09 -15.27 -34.28
N ASP A 487 27.99 -14.30 -34.13
CA ASP A 487 29.23 -14.44 -33.34
C ASP A 487 29.08 -13.96 -31.88
N GLY A 488 27.88 -13.61 -31.44
CA GLY A 488 27.60 -13.13 -30.09
C GLY A 488 27.17 -14.24 -29.12
N PRO A 489 26.62 -13.88 -27.94
CA PRO A 489 26.11 -14.83 -26.95
C PRO A 489 25.04 -15.76 -27.53
N THR A 490 25.06 -17.04 -27.19
CA THR A 490 24.15 -18.06 -27.73
C THR A 490 23.29 -18.75 -26.67
N THR A 491 23.44 -18.40 -25.39
CA THR A 491 22.74 -19.04 -24.27
C THR A 491 21.23 -18.78 -24.33
N ILE A 492 20.43 -19.84 -24.21
CA ILE A 492 18.96 -19.78 -24.20
C ILE A 492 18.32 -20.41 -22.96
N ALA A 493 19.09 -21.19 -22.19
CA ALA A 493 18.65 -21.73 -20.91
C ALA A 493 19.78 -21.67 -19.89
N SER A 494 19.42 -21.46 -18.63
CA SER A 494 20.34 -21.30 -17.50
C SER A 494 19.63 -21.56 -16.18
N ILE A 495 20.42 -21.80 -15.13
CA ILE A 495 19.94 -21.95 -13.75
C ILE A 495 20.90 -21.26 -12.79
N SER A 496 20.38 -20.67 -11.72
CA SER A 496 21.22 -20.16 -10.64
C SER A 496 21.95 -21.32 -9.95
N THR A 497 23.20 -21.10 -9.54
CA THR A 497 24.01 -22.17 -8.92
C THR A 497 23.51 -22.61 -7.55
N ASP A 498 22.77 -21.75 -6.85
CA ASP A 498 22.02 -22.10 -5.64
C ASP A 498 20.69 -22.84 -5.92
N GLN A 499 20.44 -23.17 -7.19
CA GLN A 499 19.27 -23.90 -7.70
C GLN A 499 17.95 -23.26 -7.25
N ARG A 500 17.87 -21.93 -7.21
CA ARG A 500 16.64 -21.20 -6.84
C ARG A 500 15.83 -20.73 -8.04
N VAL A 501 16.49 -20.33 -9.13
CA VAL A 501 15.81 -19.79 -10.31
C VAL A 501 16.34 -20.46 -11.58
N GLY A 502 15.44 -21.00 -12.40
CA GLY A 502 15.72 -21.51 -13.74
C GLY A 502 15.07 -20.65 -14.81
N LEU A 503 15.71 -20.53 -15.97
CA LEU A 503 15.18 -19.81 -17.14
C LEU A 503 15.32 -20.66 -18.39
N PHE A 504 14.25 -20.75 -19.17
CA PHE A 504 14.25 -21.30 -20.53
C PHE A 504 13.58 -20.31 -21.48
N ALA A 505 14.32 -19.83 -22.49
CA ALA A 505 13.89 -18.70 -23.31
C ALA A 505 13.27 -19.05 -24.66
N LEU A 506 13.47 -20.27 -25.16
CA LEU A 506 12.87 -20.69 -26.42
C LEU A 506 11.44 -21.17 -26.22
N PRO A 507 10.51 -20.89 -27.14
CA PRO A 507 9.20 -21.52 -27.14
C PRO A 507 9.33 -23.05 -27.32
N MET A 508 8.49 -23.82 -26.62
CA MET A 508 8.43 -25.28 -26.77
C MET A 508 7.50 -25.70 -27.90
N ILE A 509 6.41 -24.95 -28.07
CA ILE A 509 5.41 -25.12 -29.12
C ILE A 509 5.10 -23.77 -29.79
N ASN A 510 4.56 -23.83 -30.99
CA ASN A 510 3.94 -22.68 -31.62
C ASN A 510 2.61 -22.37 -30.92
N SER A 511 2.41 -21.12 -30.49
CA SER A 511 1.22 -20.73 -29.73
C SER A 511 -0.09 -20.85 -30.50
N PHE A 512 -0.03 -20.65 -31.81
CA PHE A 512 -1.20 -20.69 -32.69
C PHE A 512 -1.54 -22.12 -33.13
N SER A 513 -0.55 -22.89 -33.59
CA SER A 513 -0.78 -24.23 -34.13
C SER A 513 -0.68 -25.37 -33.12
N GLY A 514 -0.08 -25.12 -31.94
CA GLY A 514 0.24 -26.15 -30.95
C GLY A 514 1.34 -27.13 -31.36
N GLN A 515 1.94 -26.95 -32.54
CA GLN A 515 3.00 -27.83 -33.03
C GLN A 515 4.30 -27.59 -32.27
N GLU A 516 5.02 -28.67 -31.97
CA GLU A 516 6.34 -28.61 -31.36
C GLU A 516 7.32 -27.87 -32.27
N VAL A 517 8.03 -26.90 -31.69
CA VAL A 517 9.06 -26.11 -32.40
C VAL A 517 10.49 -26.48 -32.00
N LEU A 518 10.62 -27.36 -31.01
CA LEU A 518 11.85 -28.04 -30.59
C LEU A 518 11.58 -29.54 -30.56
N ILE A 519 12.57 -30.34 -30.95
CA ILE A 519 12.59 -31.81 -30.83
C ILE A 519 14.00 -32.25 -30.43
N GLY A 520 14.17 -33.53 -30.04
CA GLY A 520 15.49 -34.13 -29.83
C GLY A 520 16.31 -34.15 -31.13
N ALA A 521 17.63 -34.01 -31.02
CA ALA A 521 18.54 -34.08 -32.16
C ALA A 521 18.50 -35.46 -32.86
N ASP A 522 18.02 -36.48 -32.16
CA ASP A 522 17.75 -37.84 -32.65
C ASP A 522 16.32 -38.03 -33.19
N GLY A 523 15.49 -36.98 -33.16
CA GLY A 523 14.08 -37.00 -33.56
C GLY A 523 13.09 -37.33 -32.43
N ASP A 524 13.55 -37.48 -31.17
CA ASP A 524 12.66 -37.71 -30.03
C ASP A 524 11.81 -36.46 -29.71
N THR A 525 10.50 -36.55 -29.90
CA THR A 525 9.56 -35.46 -29.58
C THR A 525 9.40 -35.22 -28.08
N ALA A 526 9.77 -36.18 -27.23
CA ALA A 526 9.71 -36.03 -25.77
C ALA A 526 10.95 -35.34 -25.17
N ALA A 527 12.06 -35.25 -25.92
CA ALA A 527 13.32 -34.71 -25.42
C ALA A 527 13.23 -33.27 -24.87
N PRO A 528 12.52 -32.32 -25.51
CA PRO A 528 12.34 -30.98 -24.95
C PRO A 528 11.62 -31.01 -23.59
N ARG A 529 10.58 -31.82 -23.43
CA ARG A 529 9.86 -31.94 -22.14
C ARG A 529 10.76 -32.53 -21.08
N ARG A 530 11.53 -33.56 -21.43
CA ARG A 530 12.54 -34.16 -20.54
C ARG A 530 13.58 -33.12 -20.09
N ALA A 531 14.02 -32.23 -20.98
CA ALA A 531 14.95 -31.15 -20.60
C ALA A 531 14.35 -30.25 -19.51
N ILE A 532 13.07 -29.87 -19.63
CA ILE A 532 12.39 -29.08 -18.59
C ILE A 532 12.21 -29.90 -17.31
N HIS A 533 11.88 -31.19 -17.40
CA HIS A 533 11.79 -32.07 -16.22
C HIS A 533 13.12 -32.15 -15.45
N LEU A 534 14.26 -32.21 -16.15
CA LEU A 534 15.59 -32.17 -15.52
C LEU A 534 15.87 -30.82 -14.86
N MET A 535 15.41 -29.71 -15.45
CA MET A 535 15.49 -28.40 -14.80
C MET A 535 14.63 -28.31 -13.54
N LEU A 536 13.39 -28.83 -13.58
CA LEU A 536 12.51 -28.89 -12.41
C LEU A 536 13.12 -29.76 -11.29
N GLU A 537 13.73 -30.89 -11.64
CA GLU A 537 14.45 -31.76 -10.70
C GLU A 537 15.66 -31.09 -10.07
N SER A 538 16.46 -30.39 -10.88
CA SER A 538 17.57 -29.58 -10.36
C SER A 538 17.10 -28.48 -9.42
N LEU A 539 15.98 -27.80 -9.74
CA LEU A 539 15.38 -26.81 -8.85
C LEU A 539 14.79 -27.42 -7.56
N GLY A 540 14.61 -28.74 -7.52
CA GLY A 540 14.03 -29.46 -6.38
C GLY A 540 12.51 -29.40 -6.31
N PHE A 541 11.83 -29.22 -7.45
CA PHE A 541 10.39 -29.42 -7.52
C PHE A 541 10.03 -30.85 -7.07
N PRO A 542 8.84 -31.07 -6.48
CA PRO A 542 8.46 -32.39 -6.02
C PRO A 542 8.25 -33.32 -7.23
N LYS A 543 8.73 -34.55 -7.13
CA LYS A 543 8.67 -35.59 -8.17
C LYS A 543 7.96 -36.83 -7.64
#